data_AF-A0A533YJF2-F1
#
_entry.id   AF-A0A533YJF2-F1
#
_cell.length_a   1.000
_cell.length_b   1.000
_cell.length_c   1.000
_cell.angle_alpha   90.00
_cell.angle_beta   90.00
_cell.angle_gamma   90.00
#
_symmetry.space_group_name_H-M   'P 1'
#
loop_
_entity.id
_entity.type
_entity.pdbx_description
1 polymer ?
#
loop_
_entity_poly.entity_id
_entity_poly.type
_entity_poly.pdbx_seq_one_letter_code
_entity_poly.pdbx_strand_id
1 'polypeptide(L)'
;MSAAVCSASEPVAITEVLTDPDIYHLKLVTLQGTVRQVKALEPYFQISGSACYGAYTFTLEDGTGAIAVAVLGICGRPIIRNPEVVDGETVTVQAQIYAPGQLGYFRDKDGQPILGEDREQVQAVAAAIARPAE
;
A
#
# COMPACT_ATOMS: atom_id res chain seq x y z
N MET A 1 0.59 18.39 31.29
CA MET A 1 -0.07 17.55 30.28
C MET A 1 1.03 16.85 29.50
N SER A 2 1.13 15.53 29.62
CA SER A 2 2.24 14.75 29.08
C SER A 2 2.01 14.53 27.59
N ALA A 3 2.91 15.03 26.73
CA ALA A 3 2.87 14.71 25.31
C ALA A 3 3.30 13.25 25.13
N ALA A 4 2.41 12.42 24.61
CA ALA A 4 2.76 11.09 24.14
C ALA A 4 3.68 11.26 22.93
N VAL A 5 4.97 10.95 23.10
CA VAL A 5 5.88 10.70 21.98
C VAL A 5 5.40 9.42 21.31
N CYS A 6 4.61 9.55 20.25
CA CYS A 6 4.49 8.50 19.25
C CYS A 6 5.90 8.27 18.70
N SER A 7 6.61 7.26 19.19
CA SER A 7 7.76 6.73 18.46
C SER A 7 7.21 6.15 17.16
N ALA A 8 7.21 6.95 16.10
CA ALA A 8 7.20 6.39 14.76
C ALA A 8 8.45 5.53 14.65
N SER A 9 8.27 4.22 14.45
CA SER A 9 9.37 3.30 14.15
C SER A 9 10.20 3.89 13.00
N GLU A 10 11.53 3.83 13.12
CA GLU A 10 12.45 4.33 12.10
C GLU A 10 12.10 3.75 10.73
N PRO A 11 12.10 4.56 9.64
CA PRO A 11 11.83 4.06 8.31
C PRO A 11 12.83 2.97 7.91
N VAL A 12 12.30 1.83 7.47
CA VAL A 12 13.08 0.75 6.84
C VAL A 12 13.32 1.12 5.38
N ALA A 13 14.54 0.93 4.90
CA ALA A 13 14.87 1.15 3.49
C ALA A 13 14.17 0.11 2.61
N ILE A 14 13.65 0.54 1.46
CA ILE A 14 12.94 -0.35 0.53
C ILE A 14 13.87 -1.45 0.02
N THR A 15 15.15 -1.15 -0.22
CA THR A 15 16.13 -2.17 -0.64
C THR A 15 16.30 -3.30 0.38
N GLU A 16 16.18 -3.04 1.68
CA GLU A 16 16.27 -4.07 2.71
C GLU A 16 15.09 -5.03 2.64
N VAL A 17 13.88 -4.48 2.47
CA VAL A 17 12.65 -5.26 2.29
C VAL A 17 12.73 -6.13 1.03
N LEU A 18 13.28 -5.60 -0.06
CA LEU A 18 13.39 -6.32 -1.33
C LEU A 18 14.51 -7.37 -1.32
N THR A 19 15.55 -7.20 -0.50
CA THR A 19 16.70 -8.12 -0.44
C THR A 19 16.37 -9.39 0.35
N ASP A 20 15.63 -9.27 1.46
CA ASP A 20 15.19 -10.42 2.26
C ASP A 20 13.70 -10.29 2.61
N PRO A 21 12.80 -10.52 1.63
CA PRO A 21 11.38 -10.23 1.81
C PRO A 21 10.68 -11.18 2.79
N ASP A 22 11.21 -12.39 2.98
CA ASP A 22 10.63 -13.40 3.87
C ASP A 22 10.69 -12.95 5.33
N ILE A 23 11.78 -12.28 5.75
CA ILE A 23 11.87 -11.75 7.11
C ILE A 23 10.89 -10.59 7.35
N TYR A 24 10.41 -9.92 6.31
CA TYR A 24 9.42 -8.85 6.43
C TYR A 24 7.98 -9.33 6.22
N HIS A 25 7.78 -10.56 5.74
CA HIS A 25 6.45 -11.10 5.48
C HIS A 25 5.51 -10.95 6.70
N LEU A 26 4.35 -10.33 6.47
CA LEU A 26 3.31 -9.99 7.45
C LEU A 26 3.71 -9.00 8.55
N LYS A 27 4.95 -8.48 8.55
CA LYS A 27 5.38 -7.44 9.48
C LYS A 27 4.82 -6.09 9.08
N LEU A 28 4.48 -5.30 10.10
CA LEU A 28 4.16 -3.88 9.96
C LEU A 28 5.46 -3.08 10.06
N VAL A 29 5.79 -2.32 9.03
CA VAL A 29 6.99 -1.49 8.94
C VAL A 29 6.63 -0.04 8.63
N THR A 30 7.55 0.87 8.92
CA THR A 30 7.51 2.24 8.42
C THR A 30 8.35 2.30 7.15
N LEU A 31 7.81 2.83 6.05
CA LEU A 31 8.54 3.18 4.84
C LEU A 31 8.46 4.70 4.64
N GLN A 32 9.46 5.28 3.98
CA GLN A 32 9.42 6.70 3.61
C GLN A 32 9.96 6.84 2.19
N GLY A 33 9.29 7.65 1.37
CA GLY A 33 9.71 7.84 -0.01
C GLY A 33 8.83 8.81 -0.78
N THR A 34 9.09 8.91 -2.08
CA THR A 34 8.34 9.70 -3.05
C THR A 34 7.30 8.83 -3.73
N VAL A 35 6.07 9.34 -3.80
CA VAL A 35 4.94 8.72 -4.47
C VAL A 35 5.07 8.86 -5.98
N ARG A 36 4.83 7.75 -6.71
CA ARG A 36 4.80 7.68 -8.18
C ARG A 36 3.65 6.80 -8.65
N GLN A 37 3.23 6.99 -9.90
CA GLN A 37 2.30 6.09 -10.59
C GLN A 37 0.99 5.84 -9.81
N VAL A 38 0.44 6.89 -9.19
CA VAL A 38 -0.84 6.79 -8.49
C VAL A 38 -1.94 6.33 -9.45
N LYS A 39 -2.62 5.25 -9.08
CA LYS A 39 -3.71 4.64 -9.86
C LYS A 39 -4.89 4.32 -8.96
N ALA A 40 -6.00 5.02 -9.17
CA ALA A 40 -7.29 4.63 -8.62
C ALA A 40 -7.73 3.29 -9.23
N LEU A 41 -8.31 2.42 -8.41
CA LEU A 41 -8.81 1.13 -8.85
C LEU A 41 -10.33 1.15 -8.97
N GLU A 42 -10.82 0.41 -9.96
CA GLU A 42 -12.23 0.04 -10.01
C GLU A 42 -12.63 -0.78 -8.77
N PRO A 43 -13.91 -0.79 -8.40
CA PRO A 43 -14.38 -1.61 -7.29
C PRO A 43 -14.01 -3.08 -7.48
N TYR A 44 -13.52 -3.72 -6.42
CA TYR A 44 -13.20 -5.14 -6.40
C TYR A 44 -14.12 -5.91 -5.45
N PHE A 45 -14.21 -7.21 -5.63
CA PHE A 45 -15.13 -8.04 -4.87
C PHE A 45 -14.39 -8.99 -3.93
N GLN A 46 -14.87 -9.09 -2.70
CA GLN A 46 -14.46 -10.14 -1.76
C GLN A 46 -15.12 -11.48 -2.15
N ILE A 47 -14.60 -12.58 -1.59
CA ILE A 47 -15.20 -13.92 -1.74
C ILE A 47 -16.66 -13.94 -1.26
N SER A 48 -17.02 -13.09 -0.30
CA SER A 48 -18.40 -12.91 0.17
C SER A 48 -19.33 -12.25 -0.86
N GLY A 49 -18.81 -11.77 -2.00
CA GLY A 49 -19.54 -10.97 -2.98
C GLY A 49 -19.67 -9.49 -2.62
N SER A 50 -19.12 -9.06 -1.48
CA SER A 50 -19.14 -7.65 -1.09
C SER A 50 -18.17 -6.84 -1.95
N ALA A 51 -18.68 -5.79 -2.58
CA ALA A 51 -17.87 -4.82 -3.33
C ALA A 51 -17.12 -3.88 -2.38
N CYS A 52 -15.86 -3.60 -2.70
CA CYS A 52 -14.97 -2.68 -2.00
C CYS A 52 -14.62 -1.52 -2.92
N TYR A 53 -14.81 -0.30 -2.43
CA TYR A 53 -14.73 0.93 -3.22
C TYR A 53 -13.62 1.85 -2.72
N GLY A 54 -13.06 2.66 -3.63
CA GLY A 54 -12.07 3.69 -3.30
C GLY A 54 -10.67 3.18 -2.99
N ALA A 55 -10.36 1.95 -3.43
CA ALA A 55 -9.01 1.42 -3.37
C ALA A 55 -8.12 2.09 -4.43
N TYR A 56 -6.83 2.18 -4.15
CA TYR A 56 -5.85 2.69 -5.09
C TYR A 56 -4.47 2.12 -4.81
N THR A 57 -3.58 2.21 -5.80
CA THR A 57 -2.17 1.86 -5.67
C THR A 57 -1.28 3.00 -6.05
N PHE A 58 -0.04 2.94 -5.60
CA PHE A 58 1.05 3.79 -6.04
C PHE A 58 2.37 3.07 -5.84
N THR A 59 3.42 3.53 -6.49
CA THR A 59 4.80 3.10 -6.26
C THR A 59 5.43 4.08 -5.29
N LEU A 60 6.08 3.56 -4.24
CA LEU A 60 6.88 4.36 -3.31
C LEU A 60 8.36 4.16 -3.63
N GLU A 61 9.10 5.25 -3.82
CA GLU A 61 10.53 5.26 -4.14
C GLU A 61 11.32 6.00 -3.05
N ASP A 62 12.32 5.36 -2.43
CA ASP A 62 13.16 5.97 -1.40
C ASP A 62 14.59 6.28 -1.88
N GLY A 63 14.86 6.06 -3.17
CA GLY A 63 16.18 6.18 -3.78
C GLY A 63 17.05 4.92 -3.65
N THR A 64 16.69 3.97 -2.80
CA THR A 64 17.33 2.65 -2.67
C THR A 64 16.57 1.57 -3.43
N GLY A 65 15.26 1.74 -3.57
CA GLY A 65 14.40 0.85 -4.32
C GLY A 65 13.01 1.44 -4.57
N ALA A 66 12.14 0.63 -5.17
CA ALA A 66 10.76 0.95 -5.44
C ALA A 66 9.87 -0.22 -5.03
N ILE A 67 8.77 0.06 -4.34
CA ILE A 67 7.80 -0.97 -3.93
C ILE A 67 6.38 -0.53 -4.27
N ALA A 68 5.57 -1.47 -4.75
CA ALA A 68 4.15 -1.25 -4.95
C ALA A 68 3.45 -1.17 -3.59
N VAL A 69 2.76 -0.06 -3.35
CA VAL A 69 1.93 0.19 -2.18
C VAL A 69 0.47 0.21 -2.59
N ALA A 70 -0.36 -0.40 -1.76
CA ALA A 70 -1.80 -0.39 -1.95
C ALA A 70 -2.54 0.11 -0.73
N VAL A 71 -3.61 0.83 -1.01
CA VAL A 71 -4.56 1.32 -0.01
C VAL A 71 -5.88 0.62 -0.29
N LEU A 72 -6.34 -0.16 0.70
CA LEU A 72 -7.55 -0.95 0.56
C LEU A 72 -8.80 -0.07 0.58
N GLY A 73 -9.80 -0.51 -0.18
CA GLY A 73 -11.10 0.16 -0.25
C GLY A 73 -12.00 -0.17 0.94
N ILE A 74 -13.12 0.53 1.04
CA ILE A 74 -14.15 0.27 2.05
C ILE A 74 -15.20 -0.67 1.44
N CYS A 75 -15.40 -1.83 2.06
CA CYS A 75 -16.33 -2.84 1.59
C CYS A 75 -17.76 -2.57 2.08
N GLY A 76 -18.76 -2.88 1.24
CA GLY A 76 -20.18 -2.74 1.57
C GLY A 76 -20.72 -1.30 1.61
N ARG A 77 -19.89 -0.31 1.27
CA ARG A 77 -20.30 1.10 1.17
C ARG A 77 -19.84 1.65 -0.19
N PRO A 78 -20.76 2.08 -1.07
CA PRO A 78 -20.42 2.61 -2.39
C PRO A 78 -19.89 4.04 -2.27
N ILE A 79 -18.67 4.18 -1.75
CA ILE A 79 -18.00 5.46 -1.56
C ILE A 79 -16.87 5.54 -2.59
N ILE A 80 -16.93 6.54 -3.47
CA ILE A 80 -15.81 6.90 -4.33
C ILE A 80 -14.84 7.71 -3.47
N ARG A 81 -13.61 7.21 -3.31
CA ARG A 81 -12.52 7.92 -2.62
C ARG A 81 -11.43 8.25 -3.63
N ASN A 82 -11.07 9.52 -3.73
CA ASN A 82 -9.87 9.91 -4.46
C ASN A 82 -8.64 9.47 -3.66
N PRO A 83 -7.54 9.06 -4.33
CA PRO A 83 -6.25 8.85 -3.67
C PRO A 83 -5.89 10.05 -2.79
N GLU A 84 -5.40 9.80 -1.58
CA GLU A 84 -5.02 10.88 -0.65
C GLU A 84 -3.59 11.40 -0.86
N VAL A 85 -2.88 10.74 -1.78
CA VAL A 85 -1.53 11.06 -2.22
C VAL A 85 -1.53 11.38 -3.72
N VAL A 86 -0.55 12.18 -4.14
CA VAL A 86 -0.33 12.54 -5.54
C VAL A 86 1.10 12.25 -5.96
N ASP A 87 1.32 12.07 -7.27
CA ASP A 87 2.66 11.86 -7.81
C ASP A 87 3.61 13.01 -7.44
N GLY A 88 4.82 12.65 -7.00
CA GLY A 88 5.86 13.58 -6.56
C GLY A 88 5.80 13.96 -5.08
N GLU A 89 4.79 13.51 -4.35
CA GLU A 89 4.66 13.77 -2.92
C GLU A 89 5.62 12.89 -2.10
N THR A 90 6.28 13.46 -1.10
CA THR A 90 7.05 12.69 -0.11
C THR A 90 6.16 12.30 1.05
N VAL A 91 6.09 11.02 1.36
CA VAL A 91 5.23 10.47 2.42
C VAL A 91 5.97 9.44 3.29
N THR A 92 5.47 9.28 4.51
CA THR A 92 5.76 8.16 5.39
C THR A 92 4.56 7.21 5.38
N VAL A 93 4.79 5.94 5.11
CA VAL A 93 3.76 4.90 5.03
C VAL A 93 4.01 3.87 6.11
N GLN A 94 3.07 3.68 7.01
CA GLN A 94 3.02 2.48 7.83
C GLN A 94 2.36 1.39 7.01
N ALA A 95 3.07 0.31 6.68
CA ALA A 95 2.58 -0.72 5.77
C ALA A 95 2.88 -2.13 6.27
N GLN A 96 1.95 -3.05 6.00
CA GLN A 96 2.19 -4.47 6.16
C GLN A 96 2.80 -5.04 4.88
N ILE A 97 3.90 -5.77 5.00
CA ILE A 97 4.57 -6.38 3.85
C ILE A 97 3.97 -7.76 3.54
N TYR A 98 3.72 -8.01 2.25
CA TYR A 98 3.29 -9.28 1.69
C TYR A 98 4.34 -9.76 0.68
N ALA A 99 4.77 -11.00 0.85
CA ALA A 99 5.86 -11.65 0.13
C ALA A 99 5.57 -13.17 0.11
N PRO A 100 4.99 -13.72 -0.97
CA PRO A 100 4.56 -13.02 -2.18
C PRO A 100 3.38 -12.06 -1.94
N GLY A 101 3.25 -11.06 -2.81
CA GLY A 101 2.13 -10.12 -2.81
C GLY A 101 0.78 -10.82 -2.94
N GLN A 102 -0.24 -10.29 -2.27
CA GLN A 102 -1.59 -10.90 -2.22
C GLN A 102 -2.63 -10.13 -3.04
N LEU A 103 -2.33 -8.93 -3.52
CA LEU A 103 -3.37 -8.15 -4.19
C LEU A 103 -3.71 -8.64 -5.61
N GLY A 104 -2.85 -9.47 -6.20
CA GLY A 104 -3.15 -10.21 -7.43
C GLY A 104 -4.29 -11.23 -7.28
N TYR A 105 -4.87 -11.43 -6.08
CA TYR A 105 -6.06 -12.26 -5.86
C TYR A 105 -7.38 -11.51 -6.00
N PHE A 106 -7.39 -10.18 -5.88
CA PHE A 106 -8.62 -9.41 -6.01
C PHE A 106 -9.06 -9.31 -7.47
N ARG A 107 -10.38 -9.31 -7.69
CA ARG A 107 -11.00 -9.31 -9.01
C ARG A 107 -11.98 -8.16 -9.13
N ASP A 108 -11.99 -7.54 -10.30
CA ASP A 108 -13.01 -6.55 -10.67
C ASP A 108 -14.36 -7.22 -10.97
N LYS A 109 -15.33 -6.41 -11.40
CA LYS A 109 -16.69 -6.87 -11.76
C LYS A 109 -16.72 -7.85 -12.93
N ASP A 110 -15.69 -7.84 -13.78
CA ASP A 110 -15.58 -8.66 -14.98
C ASP A 110 -14.68 -9.89 -14.74
N GLY A 111 -14.22 -10.10 -13.49
CA GLY A 111 -13.38 -11.24 -13.10
C GLY A 111 -11.90 -11.07 -13.47
N GLN A 112 -11.45 -9.87 -13.81
CA GLN A 112 -10.05 -9.59 -14.13
C GLN A 112 -9.26 -9.22 -12.86
N PRO A 113 -7.97 -9.60 -12.75
CA PRO A 113 -7.11 -9.15 -11.67
C PRO A 113 -7.00 -7.62 -11.61
N ILE A 114 -7.23 -7.02 -10.44
CA ILE A 114 -7.19 -5.55 -10.30
C ILE A 114 -5.78 -4.98 -10.33
N LEU A 115 -4.82 -5.76 -9.88
CA LEU A 115 -3.39 -5.57 -10.07
C LEU A 115 -2.94 -6.73 -10.94
N GLY A 116 -2.04 -6.45 -11.89
CA GLY A 116 -1.68 -7.38 -12.97
C GLY A 116 -1.27 -8.77 -12.50
N GLU A 117 -0.97 -9.65 -13.45
CA GLU A 117 -0.77 -11.08 -13.14
C GLU A 117 0.55 -11.41 -12.43
N ASP A 118 1.42 -10.43 -12.19
CA ASP A 118 2.70 -10.65 -11.53
C ASP A 118 2.49 -10.84 -10.01
N ARG A 119 2.47 -12.11 -9.62
CA ARG A 119 2.12 -12.58 -8.26
C ARG A 119 3.36 -12.82 -7.38
N GLU A 120 4.56 -12.75 -7.94
CA GLU A 120 5.81 -13.03 -7.22
C GLU A 120 6.44 -11.77 -6.62
N GLN A 121 5.88 -10.60 -6.90
CA GLN A 121 6.41 -9.33 -6.43
C GLN A 121 6.01 -9.02 -4.98
N VAL A 122 6.98 -8.55 -4.19
CA VAL A 122 6.77 -8.04 -2.83
C VAL A 122 5.86 -6.82 -2.88
N GLN A 123 4.94 -6.72 -1.92
CA GLN A 123 3.94 -5.67 -1.89
C GLN A 123 3.76 -5.12 -0.48
N ALA A 124 3.51 -3.82 -0.38
CA ALA A 124 3.12 -3.18 0.86
C ALA A 124 1.62 -2.84 0.84
N VAL A 125 0.91 -3.15 1.93
CA VAL A 125 -0.47 -2.70 2.14
C VAL A 125 -0.46 -1.65 3.24
N ALA A 126 -0.82 -0.41 2.88
CA ALA A 126 -0.78 0.71 3.80
C ALA A 126 -1.85 0.58 4.91
N ALA A 127 -1.41 0.74 6.15
CA ALA A 127 -2.25 0.91 7.32
C ALA A 127 -2.45 2.40 7.65
N ALA A 128 -1.44 3.23 7.41
CA ALA A 128 -1.51 4.68 7.57
C ALA A 128 -0.53 5.39 6.62
N ILE A 129 -0.89 6.59 6.18
CA ILE A 129 -0.05 7.48 5.38
C ILE A 129 0.02 8.84 6.09
N ALA A 130 1.23 9.35 6.26
CA ALA A 130 1.49 10.66 6.84
C ALA A 130 2.45 11.45 5.96
N ARG A 131 2.34 12.78 5.99
CA ARG A 131 3.34 13.68 5.42
C ARG A 131 4.42 13.93 6.47
N PRO A 132 5.71 14.00 6.10
CA PRO A 132 6.76 14.43 7.04
C PRO A 132 6.38 15.79 7.64
N ALA A 133 6.62 15.97 8.94
CA ALA A 133 6.51 17.29 9.54
C ALA A 133 7.57 18.21 8.91
N GLU A 134 7.17 19.44 8.56
CA GLU A 134 8.08 20.50 8.10
C GLU A 134 9.13 20.88 9.16
#